data_AF-A0A966IIY6-F1
#
_entry.id   AF-A0A966IIY6-F1
#
_cell.length_a   1.000
_cell.length_b   1.000
_cell.length_c   1.000
_cell.angle_alpha   90.00
_cell.angle_beta   90.00
_cell.angle_gamma   90.00
#
_symmetry.space_group_name_H-M   'P 1'
#
loop_
_entity.id
_entity.type
_entity.pdbx_description
1 polymer ?
#
loop_
_entity_poly.entity_id
_entity_poly.type
_entity_poly.pdbx_seq_one_letter_code
_entity_poly.pdbx_strand_id
1 'polypeptide(L)'
;VRSDIAMTGEITLRGEVLPIGGLKEKLLAAHRGGIKLVLIPEENVKDLIDIPDNVKNAIEIVPVRWIDKVLELALERKPEPLPDPSPEELAKKAAEASKQTSSPTSGDVIKH
;
A
#
# COMPACT_ATOMS: atom_id res chain seq x y z
N VAL A 1 -3.80 9.73 -2.07
CA VAL A 1 -3.15 8.62 -2.81
C VAL A 1 -3.96 8.47 -4.07
N ARG A 2 -3.31 8.42 -5.23
CA ARG A 2 -3.97 8.42 -6.53
C ARG A 2 -4.93 7.23 -6.66
N SER A 3 -6.20 7.52 -6.91
CA SER A 3 -7.27 6.50 -7.02
C SER A 3 -7.32 5.80 -8.38
N ASP A 4 -6.58 6.31 -9.37
CA ASP A 4 -6.54 5.79 -10.74
C ASP A 4 -5.44 4.74 -10.97
N ILE A 5 -4.74 4.34 -9.90
CA ILE A 5 -3.61 3.40 -9.92
C ILE A 5 -3.94 2.16 -9.11
N ALA A 6 -3.62 0.99 -9.66
CA ALA A 6 -3.47 -0.24 -8.88
C ALA A 6 -2.01 -0.67 -8.81
N MET A 7 -1.64 -1.40 -7.76
CA MET A 7 -0.28 -1.91 -7.56
C MET A 7 -0.33 -3.32 -7.00
N THR A 8 0.61 -4.16 -7.42
CA THR A 8 0.80 -5.51 -6.89
C THR A 8 2.29 -5.81 -6.73
N GLY A 9 2.64 -6.58 -5.71
CA GLY A 9 4.01 -6.94 -5.40
C GLY A 9 4.12 -7.34 -3.93
N GLU A 10 5.06 -8.23 -3.63
CA GLU A 10 5.53 -8.43 -2.26
C GLU A 10 6.65 -7.41 -1.97
N ILE A 11 6.87 -7.06 -0.70
CA ILE A 11 7.88 -6.06 -0.32
C ILE A 11 8.82 -6.61 0.75
N THR A 12 10.12 -6.36 0.57
CA THR A 12 11.12 -6.66 1.59
C THR A 12 11.27 -5.49 2.57
N LEU A 13 11.83 -5.74 3.76
CA LEU A 13 12.19 -4.66 4.69
C LEU A 13 13.23 -3.68 4.12
N ARG A 14 13.95 -4.07 3.07
CA ARG A 14 14.91 -3.22 2.35
C ARG A 14 14.26 -2.41 1.22
N GLY A 15 12.95 -2.56 1.00
CA GLY A 15 12.20 -1.81 -0.01
C GLY A 15 12.24 -2.40 -1.42
N GLU A 16 12.82 -3.59 -1.62
CA GLU A 16 12.74 -4.30 -2.91
C GLU A 16 11.35 -4.91 -3.11
N VAL A 17 10.81 -4.75 -4.32
CA VAL A 17 9.51 -5.27 -4.76
C VAL A 17 9.72 -6.61 -5.46
N LEU A 18 9.12 -7.65 -4.89
CA LEU A 18 9.28 -9.05 -5.30
C LEU A 18 8.13 -9.53 -6.20
N PRO A 19 8.39 -10.54 -7.06
CA PRO A 19 7.39 -11.08 -7.96
C PRO A 19 6.21 -11.71 -7.22
N ILE A 20 5.08 -11.75 -7.91
CA ILE A 20 3.84 -12.33 -7.41
C ILE A 20 3.27 -13.36 -8.38
N GLY A 21 2.44 -14.27 -7.85
CA GLY A 21 1.58 -15.14 -8.66
C GLY A 21 0.26 -14.46 -9.05
N GLY A 22 -0.42 -15.05 -10.03
CA GLY A 22 -1.76 -14.65 -10.46
C GLY A 22 -1.83 -13.27 -11.12
N LEU A 23 -0.78 -12.89 -11.86
CA LEU A 23 -0.70 -11.57 -12.51
C LEU A 23 -1.85 -11.33 -13.49
N LYS A 24 -2.23 -12.37 -14.25
CA LYS A 24 -3.30 -12.32 -15.25
C LYS A 24 -4.65 -11.97 -14.63
N GLU A 25 -5.03 -12.65 -13.55
CA GLU A 25 -6.29 -12.44 -12.85
C GLU A 25 -6.34 -11.03 -12.24
N LYS A 26 -5.22 -10.57 -11.68
CA LYS A 26 -5.07 -9.24 -11.10
C LYS A 26 -5.21 -8.13 -12.14
N LEU A 27 -4.57 -8.27 -13.31
CA LEU A 27 -4.69 -7.29 -14.39
C LEU A 27 -6.08 -7.28 -15.03
N LEU A 28 -6.72 -8.44 -15.17
CA LEU A 28 -8.12 -8.51 -15.59
C LEU A 28 -9.07 -7.82 -14.59
N ALA A 29 -8.81 -7.96 -13.29
CA ALA A 29 -9.58 -7.25 -12.27
C ALA A 29 -9.37 -5.73 -12.35
N ALA A 30 -8.13 -5.27 -12.53
CA ALA A 30 -7.82 -3.85 -12.72
C ALA A 30 -8.53 -3.27 -13.95
N HIS A 31 -8.53 -4.01 -15.07
CA HIS A 31 -9.24 -3.62 -16.29
C HIS A 31 -10.74 -3.46 -16.05
N ARG A 32 -11.37 -4.46 -15.41
CA ARG A 32 -12.80 -4.41 -15.06
C ARG A 32 -13.12 -3.28 -14.08
N GLY A 33 -12.18 -2.94 -13.20
CA GLY A 33 -12.28 -1.82 -12.27
C GLY A 33 -12.06 -0.44 -12.91
N GLY A 34 -11.77 -0.38 -14.22
CA GLY A 34 -11.51 0.89 -14.91
C GLY A 34 -10.20 1.57 -14.50
N ILE A 35 -9.25 0.81 -13.93
CA ILE A 35 -7.94 1.31 -13.56
C ILE A 35 -7.10 1.53 -14.82
N LYS A 36 -6.46 2.69 -14.90
CA LYS A 36 -5.69 3.09 -16.09
C LYS A 36 -4.22 2.71 -16.01
N LEU A 37 -3.65 2.71 -14.80
CA LEU A 37 -2.23 2.46 -14.55
C LEU A 37 -2.07 1.34 -13.53
N VAL A 38 -1.25 0.35 -13.85
CA VAL A 38 -0.92 -0.76 -12.94
C VAL A 38 0.58 -0.88 -12.75
N LEU A 39 1.01 -0.82 -11.49
CA LEU A 39 2.39 -1.06 -11.09
C LEU A 39 2.60 -2.55 -10.81
N ILE A 40 3.59 -3.15 -11.48
CA ILE A 40 3.92 -4.58 -11.34
C ILE A 40 5.40 -4.77 -10.99
N PRO A 41 5.78 -5.88 -10.33
CA PRO A 41 7.18 -6.18 -10.08
C PRO A 41 7.94 -6.35 -11.41
N GLU A 42 9.17 -5.86 -11.47
CA GLU A 42 10.01 -5.93 -12.67
C GLU A 42 10.20 -7.37 -13.18
N GLU A 43 10.33 -8.33 -12.27
CA GLU A 43 10.47 -9.75 -12.62
C GLU A 43 9.22 -10.38 -13.25
N ASN A 44 8.04 -9.79 -13.05
CA ASN A 44 6.78 -10.26 -13.63
C ASN A 44 6.56 -9.79 -15.08
N VAL A 45 7.46 -8.96 -15.65
CA VAL A 45 7.33 -8.50 -17.05
C VAL A 45 7.28 -9.67 -18.04
N LYS A 46 8.00 -10.76 -17.74
CA LYS A 46 7.99 -11.99 -18.55
C LYS A 46 6.60 -12.66 -18.60
N ASP A 47 5.79 -12.49 -17.57
CA ASP A 47 4.46 -13.09 -17.46
C ASP A 47 3.40 -12.29 -18.25
N LEU A 48 3.75 -11.10 -18.77
CA LEU A 48 2.87 -10.32 -19.63
C LEU A 48 2.56 -11.02 -20.96
N ILE A 49 3.35 -12.04 -21.34
CA ILE A 49 3.08 -12.86 -22.53
C ILE A 49 1.73 -13.61 -22.43
N ASP A 50 1.31 -13.96 -21.21
CA ASP A 50 0.07 -14.73 -20.97
C ASP A 50 -1.19 -13.84 -20.90
N ILE A 51 -1.00 -12.53 -21.05
CA ILE A 51 -2.04 -11.52 -20.92
C ILE A 51 -2.59 -11.17 -22.29
N PRO A 52 -3.92 -11.25 -22.47
CA PRO A 52 -4.59 -10.84 -23.68
C PRO A 52 -4.25 -9.39 -24.11
N ASP A 53 -4.07 -9.17 -25.41
CA ASP A 53 -3.68 -7.85 -25.94
C ASP A 53 -4.73 -6.76 -25.67
N ASN A 54 -6.02 -7.10 -25.63
CA ASN A 54 -7.07 -6.15 -25.27
C ASN A 54 -6.89 -5.57 -23.86
N VAL A 55 -6.31 -6.32 -22.92
CA VAL A 55 -6.02 -5.84 -21.56
C VAL A 55 -4.74 -5.00 -21.56
N LYS A 56 -3.67 -5.50 -22.19
CA LYS A 56 -2.39 -4.78 -22.27
C LYS A 56 -2.51 -3.42 -22.98
N ASN A 57 -3.41 -3.32 -23.96
CA ASN A 57 -3.65 -2.07 -24.69
C ASN A 57 -4.58 -1.10 -23.94
N ALA A 58 -5.36 -1.59 -22.97
CA ALA A 58 -6.30 -0.78 -22.21
C ALA A 58 -5.71 -0.22 -20.91
N ILE A 59 -4.64 -0.83 -20.39
CA ILE A 59 -3.98 -0.46 -19.14
C ILE A 59 -2.51 -0.13 -19.43
N GLU A 60 -2.05 0.99 -18.91
CA GLU A 60 -0.62 1.28 -18.83
C GLU A 60 0.02 0.44 -17.72
N ILE A 61 1.00 -0.39 -18.06
CA ILE A 61 1.69 -1.27 -17.12
C ILE A 61 3.10 -0.74 -16.88
N VAL A 62 3.42 -0.41 -15.63
CA VAL A 62 4.74 0.13 -15.25
C VAL A 62 5.48 -0.86 -14.35
N PRO A 63 6.61 -1.42 -14.83
CA PRO A 63 7.47 -2.26 -14.01
C PRO A 63 8.21 -1.45 -12.94
N VAL A 64 8.27 -1.99 -11.72
CA VAL A 64 8.94 -1.38 -10.57
C VAL A 64 9.78 -2.42 -9.82
N ARG A 65 10.92 -1.98 -9.31
CA ARG A 65 11.83 -2.80 -8.48
C ARG A 65 11.94 -2.31 -7.04
N TRP A 66 11.80 -1.00 -6.83
CA TRP A 66 11.99 -0.36 -5.52
C TRP A 66 10.74 0.40 -5.12
N ILE A 67 10.44 0.36 -3.81
CA ILE A 67 9.27 1.02 -3.22
C ILE A 67 9.28 2.54 -3.44
N ASP A 68 10.44 3.18 -3.54
CA ASP A 68 10.54 4.63 -3.78
C ASP A 68 9.84 5.04 -5.08
N LYS A 69 10.02 4.24 -6.14
CA LYS A 69 9.35 4.46 -7.44
C LYS A 69 7.84 4.25 -7.33
N VAL A 70 7.39 3.30 -6.51
CA VAL A 70 5.97 3.09 -6.24
C VAL A 70 5.38 4.32 -5.53
N LEU A 71 6.05 4.82 -4.50
CA LEU A 71 5.60 6.01 -3.75
C LEU A 71 5.58 7.26 -4.63
N GLU A 72 6.57 7.43 -5.50
CA GLU A 72 6.63 8.54 -6.46
C GLU A 72 5.44 8.53 -7.43
N LEU A 73 5.06 7.36 -7.94
CA LEU A 73 3.97 7.23 -8.90
C LEU A 73 2.59 7.27 -8.24
N ALA A 74 2.45 6.69 -7.04
CA ALA A 74 1.17 6.47 -6.38
C ALA A 74 0.72 7.65 -5.50
N LEU A 75 1.64 8.44 -4.96
CA LEU A 75 1.28 9.58 -4.11
C LEU A 75 1.00 10.82 -4.97
N GLU A 76 -0.05 11.56 -4.64
CA GLU A 76 -0.36 12.84 -5.30
C GLU A 76 0.71 13.91 -5.05
N ARG A 77 1.39 13.82 -3.90
CA ARG A 77 2.51 14.67 -3.52
C ARG A 77 3.47 13.89 -2.63
N LYS A 78 4.73 14.31 -2.59
CA LYS A 78 5.70 13.78 -1.64
C LYS A 78 5.27 14.13 -0.20
N PRO A 79 5.32 13.17 0.74
CA PRO A 79 5.01 13.46 2.13
C PRO A 79 6.09 14.36 2.72
N GLU A 80 5.66 15.34 3.51
CA GLU A 80 6.54 16.21 4.29
C GLU A 80 6.58 15.73 5.74
N PRO A 81 7.76 15.76 6.40
CA PRO A 81 7.84 15.47 7.82
C PRO A 81 6.96 16.41 8.63
N LEU A 82 6.32 15.88 9.67
CA LEU A 82 5.65 16.72 10.65
C LEU A 82 6.71 17.57 11.39
N PRO A 83 6.38 18.82 11.76
CA PRO A 83 7.28 19.61 12.60
C PRO A 83 7.53 18.89 13.93
N ASP A 84 8.74 19.07 14.47
CA ASP A 84 9.09 18.53 15.77
C ASP A 84 8.12 19.07 16.82
N PRO A 85 7.50 18.20 17.63
CA PRO A 85 6.53 18.65 18.62
C PRO A 85 7.23 19.53 19.66
N SER A 86 6.60 20.65 19.99
CA SER A 86 7.06 21.49 21.08
C SER A 86 7.07 20.73 22.41
N PRO A 87 7.89 21.12 23.40
CA PRO A 87 7.88 20.51 24.73
C PRO A 87 6.48 20.48 25.38
N GLU A 88 5.62 21.46 25.09
CA GLU A 88 4.24 21.51 25.58
C GLU A 88 3.32 20.48 24.90
N GLU A 89 3.50 20.23 23.60
CA GLU A 89 2.74 19.21 22.86
C GLU A 89 3.17 17.80 23.24
N LEU A 90 4.45 17.59 23.53
CA LEU A 90 4.97 16.34 24.09
C LEU A 90 4.33 16.04 25.46
N ALA A 91 4.24 17.05 26.34
CA ALA A 91 3.60 16.92 27.64
C ALA A 91 2.09 16.62 27.52
N LYS A 92 1.39 17.27 26.58
CA LYS A 92 -0.04 17.00 26.31
C LYS A 92 -0.28 15.60 25.76
N LYS A 93 0.51 15.15 24.77
CA LYS A 93 0.40 13.79 24.20
C LYS A 93 0.70 12.70 25.24
N ALA A 94 1.68 12.91 26.12
CA ALA A 94 1.98 11.99 27.21
C ALA A 94 0.83 11.92 28.25
N ALA A 95 0.20 13.06 28.54
CA ALA A 95 -0.97 13.13 29.43
C ALA A 95 -2.23 12.50 28.81
N GLU A 96 -2.41 12.60 27.49
CA GLU A 96 -3.52 11.96 26.75
C GLU A 96 -3.32 10.44 26.61
N ALA A 97 -2.10 9.99 26.33
CA ALA A 97 -1.77 8.57 26.26
C ALA A 97 -2.01 7.84 27.60
N SER A 98 -1.76 8.50 28.73
CA SER A 98 -2.06 7.94 30.07
C SER A 98 -3.55 7.88 30.41
N LYS A 99 -4.41 8.68 29.77
CA LYS A 99 -5.85 8.66 30.02
C LYS A 99 -6.57 7.52 29.30
N GLN A 100 -6.09 7.10 28.13
CA GLN A 100 -6.70 6.02 27.34
C GLN A 100 -6.48 4.60 27.92
N THR A 101 -5.54 4.41 28.84
CA THR A 101 -5.29 3.11 29.49
C THR A 101 -6.20 2.84 30.70
N SER A 102 -7.14 3.74 31.02
CA SER A 102 -7.93 3.71 32.26
C SER A 102 -9.44 3.51 32.07
N SER A 103 -9.87 2.67 31.12
CA SER A 103 -11.23 2.12 31.13
C SER A 103 -11.23 0.68 31.68
N PRO A 104 -11.68 0.43 32.92
CA PRO A 104 -11.96 -0.93 33.38
C PRO A 104 -13.36 -1.32 32.88
N THR A 105 -13.48 -2.35 32.04
CA THR A 105 -14.78 -3.02 31.86
C THR A 105 -14.79 -4.25 32.76
N SER A 106 -15.66 -4.16 33.77
CA SER A 106 -15.93 -5.13 34.83
C SER A 106 -16.20 -6.54 34.30
N GLY A 107 -15.84 -7.51 35.13
CA GLY A 107 -15.77 -8.92 34.78
C GLY A 107 -17.09 -9.67 34.74
N ASP A 108 -16.99 -10.88 34.21
CA ASP A 108 -17.83 -11.98 34.64
C ASP A 108 -16.98 -13.26 34.62
N VAL A 109 -16.85 -13.87 35.79
CA VAL A 109 -16.07 -15.09 36.03
C VAL A 109 -17.06 -16.23 36.13
N ILE A 110 -17.19 -17.05 35.08
CA ILE A 110 -17.98 -18.27 35.16
C ILE A 110 -17.11 -19.36 35.80
N LYS A 111 -17.48 -19.75 37.03
CA LYS A 111 -17.00 -20.94 37.72
C LYS A 111 -17.80 -22.16 37.25
N HIS A 112 -17.05 -23.21 36.87
CA HIS A 112 -17.41 -24.61 36.60
C HIS A 112 -18.27 -24.90 35.37
#